data_AF-A0A1H9TFR2-F1
#
_entry.id   AF-A0A1H9TFR2-F1
#
_cell.length_a   1.000
_cell.length_b   1.000
_cell.length_c   1.000
_cell.angle_alpha   90.00
_cell.angle_beta   90.00
_cell.angle_gamma   90.00
#
_symmetry.space_group_name_H-M   'P 1'
#
loop_
_entity.id
_entity.type
_entity.pdbx_description
1 polymer ?
#
loop_
_entity_poly.entity_id
_entity_poly.type
_entity_poly.pdbx_seq_one_letter_code
_entity_poly.pdbx_strand_id
1 'polypeptide(L)'
;MSERITPNRHDAEHYKPVPEQLLRPAAERETPDWRRFDVAARRFGELIAAGIAEATGQRQDIRSGTARCIAHVLGRCLGRESALADFARTGEGDYETLREEYLCLHNDEGVTASTQELIDWLGTHLIRQQHPDARSATYVEAYPPRLDNILVPTGIEVGDWYLRINVPGIYGTKDIQDLTETLGELSVKRDAALRAYLSLPDTNAMSGDIMQDFHDCYLGVFATFEEAIHELAEVDERERDVFTYAEDRQLVIEQMNPDYEALREQVADAFDLVEEEDRIYVFHK
;
A
#
# COMPACT_ATOMS: atom_id res chain seq x y z
N MET A 1 16.22 68.43 -49.71
CA MET A 1 16.20 68.72 -48.26
C MET A 1 15.66 67.48 -47.56
N SER A 2 16.55 66.64 -47.04
CA SER A 2 16.20 65.52 -46.17
C SER A 2 17.30 65.40 -45.12
N GLU A 3 16.93 65.65 -43.87
CA GLU A 3 17.79 65.61 -42.71
C GLU A 3 18.23 64.17 -42.42
N ARG A 4 19.54 64.00 -42.21
CA ARG A 4 20.12 62.76 -41.67
C ARG A 4 20.07 62.87 -40.15
N ILE A 5 19.23 62.05 -39.52
CA ILE A 5 19.26 61.83 -38.07
C ILE A 5 20.23 60.68 -37.80
N THR A 6 21.41 61.03 -37.30
CA THR A 6 22.34 60.11 -36.64
C THR A 6 21.87 59.86 -35.20
N PRO A 7 21.75 58.61 -34.72
CA PRO A 7 21.46 58.35 -33.32
C PRO A 7 22.70 58.58 -32.45
N ASN A 8 22.41 59.22 -31.32
CA ASN A 8 23.34 59.72 -30.32
C ASN A 8 24.07 58.57 -29.59
N ARG A 9 25.40 58.63 -29.60
CA ARG A 9 26.31 57.82 -28.76
C ARG A 9 26.38 58.51 -27.42
N HIS A 10 25.65 58.05 -26.41
CA HIS A 10 25.96 58.13 -24.98
C HIS A 10 24.72 57.66 -24.21
N ASP A 11 24.78 56.43 -23.72
CA ASP A 11 24.13 55.92 -22.49
C ASP A 11 24.47 54.43 -22.37
N ALA A 12 25.74 54.17 -22.03
CA ALA A 12 26.22 52.86 -21.61
C ALA A 12 26.39 52.87 -20.09
N GLU A 13 25.27 52.98 -19.38
CA GLU A 13 25.24 52.79 -17.93
C GLU A 13 25.38 51.30 -17.61
N HIS A 14 26.58 50.91 -17.22
CA HIS A 14 26.90 50.01 -16.10
C HIS A 14 25.83 48.96 -15.72
N TYR A 15 25.59 47.97 -16.58
CA TYR A 15 25.07 46.68 -16.12
C TYR A 15 26.22 45.92 -15.46
N LYS A 16 26.36 46.03 -14.12
CA LYS A 16 27.16 45.08 -13.35
C LYS A 16 26.40 43.75 -13.34
N PRO A 17 26.94 42.66 -13.92
CA PRO A 17 26.31 41.36 -13.73
C PRO A 17 26.29 41.07 -12.24
N VAL A 18 25.08 40.80 -11.71
CA VAL A 18 24.90 40.20 -10.40
C VAL A 18 25.76 38.93 -10.40
N PRO A 19 26.66 38.72 -9.42
CA PRO A 19 27.39 37.47 -9.34
C PRO A 19 26.36 36.36 -9.27
N GLU A 20 26.40 35.49 -10.27
CA GLU A 20 25.70 34.22 -10.32
C GLU A 20 25.88 33.57 -8.96
N GLN A 21 24.83 33.61 -8.15
CA GLN A 21 24.79 32.87 -6.90
C GLN A 21 24.89 31.42 -7.32
N LEU A 22 26.13 30.90 -7.32
CA LEU A 22 26.40 29.47 -7.37
C LEU A 22 25.48 28.85 -6.33
N LEU A 23 24.36 28.29 -6.82
CA LEU A 23 23.51 27.39 -6.09
C LEU A 23 24.46 26.32 -5.58
N ARG A 24 24.87 26.43 -4.32
CA ARG A 24 25.60 25.33 -3.68
C ARG A 24 24.61 24.17 -3.73
N PRO A 25 24.93 23.06 -4.43
CA PRO A 25 24.09 21.88 -4.37
C PRO A 25 23.90 21.56 -2.88
N ALA A 26 22.66 21.28 -2.49
CA ALA A 26 22.42 20.80 -1.14
C ALA A 26 23.25 19.52 -1.01
N ALA A 27 24.11 19.44 0.01
CA ALA A 27 24.82 18.20 0.27
C ALA A 27 23.77 17.10 0.46
N GLU A 28 23.85 16.03 -0.33
CA GLU A 28 23.17 14.77 -0.03
C GLU A 28 23.59 14.38 1.39
N ARG A 29 22.61 14.25 2.28
CA ARG A 29 22.89 13.95 3.69
C ARG A 29 22.60 12.49 3.92
N GLU A 30 23.63 11.77 4.38
CA GLU A 30 23.48 10.39 4.84
C GLU A 30 22.63 10.28 6.12
N THR A 31 22.46 11.39 6.87
CA THR A 31 21.68 11.41 8.12
C THR A 31 20.63 12.53 8.15
N PRO A 32 19.41 12.25 8.64
CA PRO A 32 18.35 13.24 8.82
C PRO A 32 18.73 14.41 9.74
N ASP A 33 18.44 15.65 9.32
CA ASP A 33 18.64 16.85 10.15
C ASP A 33 17.37 17.17 10.96
N TRP A 34 17.19 16.46 12.07
CA TRP A 34 16.02 16.59 12.96
C TRP A 34 15.81 18.00 13.52
N ARG A 35 16.87 18.81 13.64
CA ARG A 35 16.75 20.21 14.06
C ARG A 35 15.92 21.02 13.05
N ARG A 36 16.02 20.72 11.76
CA ARG A 36 15.22 21.39 10.73
C ARG A 36 13.76 20.96 10.76
N PHE A 37 13.50 19.70 11.10
CA PHE A 37 12.16 19.21 11.39
C PHE A 37 11.54 20.00 12.53
N ASP A 38 12.21 20.13 13.68
CA ASP A 38 11.67 20.85 14.84
C ASP A 38 11.24 22.29 14.50
N VAL A 39 12.06 22.99 13.71
CA VAL A 39 11.77 24.36 13.29
C VAL A 39 10.53 24.41 12.38
N ALA A 40 10.39 23.46 11.46
CA ALA A 40 9.23 23.39 10.58
C ALA A 40 7.97 22.92 11.31
N ALA A 41 8.09 21.90 12.17
CA ALA A 41 7.02 21.36 13.00
C ALA A 41 6.41 22.44 13.91
N ARG A 42 7.23 23.34 14.47
CA ARG A 42 6.71 24.49 15.24
C ARG A 42 5.84 25.45 14.42
N ARG A 43 6.12 25.58 13.12
CA ARG A 43 5.39 26.50 12.23
C ARG A 43 4.13 25.88 11.64
N PHE A 44 4.16 24.58 11.34
CA PHE A 44 3.06 23.87 10.67
C PHE A 44 2.27 22.97 11.61
N GLY A 45 2.71 22.79 12.86
CA GLY A 45 2.14 21.83 13.81
C GLY A 45 0.65 22.05 14.09
N GLU A 46 0.20 23.30 14.24
CA GLU A 46 -1.23 23.59 14.45
C GLU A 46 -2.09 23.19 13.24
N LEU A 47 -1.61 23.43 12.02
CA LEU A 47 -2.31 23.05 10.79
C LEU A 47 -2.37 21.53 10.61
N ILE A 48 -1.25 20.86 10.90
CA ILE A 48 -1.16 19.39 10.83
C ILE A 48 -2.08 18.77 11.89
N ALA A 49 -2.01 19.24 13.13
CA ALA A 49 -2.84 18.74 14.23
C ALA A 49 -4.34 18.96 13.97
N ALA A 50 -4.73 20.10 13.42
CA ALA A 50 -6.12 20.35 13.02
C ALA A 50 -6.60 19.38 11.94
N GLY A 51 -5.76 19.12 10.92
CA GLY A 51 -6.07 18.17 9.85
C GLY A 51 -6.18 16.73 10.33
N ILE A 52 -5.28 16.30 11.21
CA ILE A 52 -5.32 14.97 11.83
C ILE A 52 -6.55 14.84 12.74
N ALA A 53 -6.86 15.86 13.55
CA ALA A 53 -8.05 15.84 14.42
C ALA A 53 -9.35 15.75 13.61
N GLU A 54 -9.43 16.46 12.48
CA GLU A 54 -10.58 16.37 11.58
C GLU A 54 -10.70 14.99 10.94
N ALA A 55 -9.59 14.45 10.40
CA ALA A 55 -9.55 13.09 9.85
C ALA A 55 -10.02 12.10 10.92
N THR A 56 -9.47 12.22 12.13
CA THR A 56 -9.77 11.38 13.29
C THR A 56 -11.26 11.40 13.65
N GLY A 57 -11.85 12.59 13.72
CA GLY A 57 -13.26 12.77 14.04
C GLY A 57 -14.21 12.18 12.99
N GLN A 58 -13.76 12.08 11.74
CA GLN A 58 -14.53 11.54 10.62
C GLN A 58 -14.16 10.08 10.28
N ARG A 59 -13.17 9.49 10.95
CA ARG A 59 -12.62 8.15 10.66
C ARG A 59 -12.26 7.97 9.18
N GLN A 60 -11.58 8.97 8.64
CA GLN A 60 -11.12 8.98 7.25
C GLN A 60 -9.62 9.29 7.19
N ASP A 61 -9.08 9.21 5.98
CA ASP A 61 -7.72 9.64 5.67
C ASP A 61 -7.57 11.18 5.75
N ILE A 62 -6.33 11.65 5.90
CA ILE A 62 -6.02 13.08 5.85
C ILE A 62 -6.23 13.64 4.45
N ARG A 63 -6.55 14.94 4.37
CA ARG A 63 -6.66 15.62 3.08
C ARG A 63 -5.28 15.90 2.50
N SER A 64 -5.20 16.04 1.17
CA SER A 64 -3.98 16.38 0.43
C SER A 64 -3.25 17.62 1.01
N GLY A 65 -3.98 18.65 1.46
CA GLY A 65 -3.37 19.82 2.10
C GLY A 65 -2.61 19.49 3.40
N THR A 66 -3.16 18.61 4.22
CA THR A 66 -2.53 18.12 5.46
C THR A 66 -1.35 17.22 5.13
N ALA A 67 -1.50 16.29 4.18
CA ALA A 67 -0.42 15.42 3.72
C ALA A 67 0.78 16.22 3.20
N ARG A 68 0.53 17.26 2.41
CA ARG A 68 1.57 18.17 1.93
C ARG A 68 2.25 18.97 3.05
N CYS A 69 1.53 19.34 4.11
CA CYS A 69 2.14 19.97 5.28
C CYS A 69 3.03 18.99 6.04
N ILE A 70 2.60 17.74 6.20
CA ILE A 70 3.40 16.70 6.84
C ILE A 70 4.67 16.44 6.01
N ALA A 71 4.53 16.21 4.71
CA ALA A 71 5.65 16.04 3.79
C ALA A 71 6.60 17.25 3.80
N HIS A 72 6.07 18.48 3.94
CA HIS A 72 6.90 19.67 4.06
C HIS A 72 7.82 19.60 5.27
N VAL A 73 7.28 19.22 6.43
CA VAL A 73 8.00 19.15 7.69
C VAL A 73 9.03 18.02 7.65
N LEU A 74 8.65 16.84 7.17
CA LEU A 74 9.53 15.67 7.03
C LEU A 74 10.66 15.93 6.01
N GLY A 75 10.35 16.46 4.83
CA GLY A 75 11.33 16.77 3.80
C GLY A 75 12.40 17.78 4.23
N ARG A 76 12.16 18.57 5.29
CA ARG A 76 13.22 19.45 5.85
C ARG A 76 14.40 18.69 6.46
N CYS A 77 14.19 17.47 6.93
CA CYS A 77 15.26 16.59 7.42
C CYS A 77 16.23 16.24 6.29
N LEU A 78 15.68 15.89 5.13
CA LEU A 78 16.42 15.31 4.01
C LEU A 78 17.04 16.38 3.10
N GLY A 79 16.33 17.49 2.89
CA GLY A 79 16.85 18.59 2.06
C GLY A 79 15.77 19.22 1.19
N ARG A 80 16.14 20.32 0.52
CA ARG A 80 15.21 21.05 -0.37
C ARG A 80 14.93 20.33 -1.70
N GLU A 81 15.77 19.36 -2.03
CA GLU A 81 15.73 18.58 -3.27
C GLU A 81 15.20 17.16 -3.01
N SER A 82 14.69 16.89 -1.80
CA SER A 82 14.04 15.62 -1.47
C SER A 82 12.69 15.50 -2.17
N ALA A 83 12.30 14.28 -2.52
CA ALA A 83 11.00 13.97 -3.10
C ALA A 83 9.85 14.41 -2.17
N LEU A 84 9.99 14.27 -0.86
CA LEU A 84 9.04 14.77 0.14
C LEU A 84 8.91 16.30 0.08
N ALA A 85 10.02 17.03 -0.12
CA ALA A 85 9.97 18.47 -0.29
C ALA A 85 9.35 18.90 -1.63
N ASP A 86 9.50 18.09 -2.68
CA ASP A 86 8.82 18.28 -3.97
C ASP A 86 7.32 18.02 -3.85
N PHE A 87 6.92 16.88 -3.31
CA PHE A 87 5.51 16.55 -3.05
C PHE A 87 4.83 17.61 -2.17
N ALA A 88 5.52 18.14 -1.16
CA ALA A 88 4.97 19.25 -0.37
C ALA A 88 4.62 20.49 -1.22
N ARG A 89 5.42 20.79 -2.25
CA ARG A 89 5.22 21.93 -3.16
C ARG A 89 4.19 21.67 -4.26
N THR A 90 4.19 20.48 -4.84
CA THR A 90 3.39 20.14 -6.03
C THR A 90 2.13 19.36 -5.68
N GLY A 91 2.18 18.49 -4.67
CA GLY A 91 1.19 17.44 -4.42
C GLY A 91 1.37 16.22 -5.32
N GLU A 92 2.47 16.14 -6.07
CA GLU A 92 2.77 15.09 -7.04
C GLU A 92 4.13 14.50 -6.71
N GLY A 93 4.28 13.18 -6.91
CA GLY A 93 5.53 12.46 -6.73
C GLY A 93 5.33 10.98 -7.00
N ASP A 94 6.43 10.29 -7.30
CA ASP A 94 6.44 8.84 -7.41
C ASP A 94 6.36 8.21 -6.02
N TYR A 95 5.45 7.25 -5.84
CA TYR A 95 5.17 6.64 -4.54
C TYR A 95 6.39 5.91 -3.97
N GLU A 96 7.10 5.14 -4.80
CA GLU A 96 8.27 4.37 -4.37
C GLU A 96 9.38 5.30 -3.88
N THR A 97 9.65 6.38 -4.61
CA THR A 97 10.62 7.40 -4.21
C THR A 97 10.23 8.08 -2.90
N LEU A 98 8.96 8.45 -2.72
CA LEU A 98 8.46 9.05 -1.47
C LEU A 98 8.54 8.08 -0.30
N ARG A 99 8.27 6.79 -0.55
CA ARG A 99 8.36 5.69 0.42
C ARG A 99 9.77 5.52 0.95
N GLU A 100 10.76 5.43 0.08
CA GLU A 100 12.16 5.34 0.52
C GLU A 100 12.56 6.51 1.43
N GLU A 101 12.11 7.73 1.10
CA GLU A 101 12.43 8.90 1.91
C GLU A 101 11.73 8.90 3.28
N TYR A 102 10.43 8.60 3.36
CA TYR A 102 9.77 8.56 4.67
C TYR A 102 10.24 7.36 5.50
N LEU A 103 10.61 6.24 4.89
CA LEU A 103 11.15 5.07 5.58
C LEU A 103 12.58 5.30 6.09
N CYS A 104 13.39 6.06 5.36
CA CYS A 104 14.68 6.54 5.86
C CYS A 104 14.50 7.32 7.19
N LEU A 105 13.45 8.14 7.30
CA LEU A 105 13.11 8.85 8.54
C LEU A 105 12.50 7.92 9.60
N HIS A 106 11.68 6.96 9.19
CA HIS A 106 11.02 6.00 10.09
C HIS A 106 12.01 5.10 10.82
N ASN A 107 13.09 4.70 10.13
CA ASN A 107 14.07 3.74 10.63
C ASN A 107 15.28 4.40 11.31
N ASP A 108 15.34 5.74 11.36
CA ASP A 108 16.43 6.48 12.00
C ASP A 108 16.28 6.49 13.53
N GLU A 109 17.40 6.35 14.26
CA GLU A 109 17.42 6.31 15.73
C GLU A 109 16.87 7.59 16.39
N GLY A 110 16.91 8.72 15.69
CA GLY A 110 16.44 10.02 16.16
C GLY A 110 14.93 10.24 15.99
N VAL A 111 14.19 9.30 15.39
CA VAL A 111 12.75 9.44 15.18
C VAL A 111 12.00 9.40 16.51
N THR A 112 11.04 10.32 16.68
CA THR A 112 10.15 10.33 17.86
C THR A 112 8.82 9.64 17.54
N ALA A 113 8.10 9.18 18.56
CA ALA A 113 6.77 8.59 18.38
C ALA A 113 5.78 9.54 17.68
N SER A 114 5.82 10.83 18.00
CA SER A 114 5.01 11.83 17.29
C SER A 114 5.40 11.97 15.82
N THR A 115 6.69 11.80 15.49
CA THR A 115 7.14 11.82 14.09
C THR A 115 6.74 10.54 13.36
N GLN A 116 6.80 9.39 14.02
CA GLN A 116 6.28 8.13 13.47
C GLN A 116 4.80 8.25 13.14
N GLU A 117 3.99 8.83 14.02
CA GLU A 117 2.57 9.10 13.74
C GLU A 117 2.38 9.98 12.48
N LEU A 118 3.20 11.01 12.30
CA LEU A 118 3.16 11.82 11.07
C LEU A 118 3.53 11.00 9.83
N ILE A 119 4.54 10.13 9.93
CA ILE A 119 4.94 9.23 8.84
C ILE A 119 3.81 8.24 8.56
N ASP A 120 3.14 7.69 9.58
CA ASP A 120 2.02 6.79 9.44
C ASP A 120 0.88 7.43 8.65
N TRP A 121 0.49 8.65 9.03
CA TRP A 121 -0.54 9.42 8.32
C TRP A 121 -0.16 9.74 6.88
N LEU A 122 1.08 10.20 6.65
CA LEU A 122 1.52 10.53 5.29
C LEU A 122 1.62 9.29 4.41
N GLY A 123 2.29 8.23 4.89
CA GLY A 123 2.49 7.01 4.13
C GLY A 123 1.16 6.33 3.81
N THR A 124 0.22 6.31 4.77
CA THR A 124 -1.15 5.85 4.54
C THR A 124 -1.81 6.63 3.42
N HIS A 125 -1.77 7.97 3.48
CA HIS A 125 -2.35 8.82 2.44
C HIS A 125 -1.78 8.53 1.05
N LEU A 126 -0.45 8.41 0.95
CA LEU A 126 0.24 8.12 -0.30
C LEU A 126 -0.13 6.74 -0.85
N ILE A 127 -0.22 5.72 0.01
CA ILE A 127 -0.68 4.38 -0.37
C ILE A 127 -2.11 4.44 -0.89
N ARG A 128 -3.03 5.08 -0.17
CA ARG A 128 -4.45 5.17 -0.58
C ARG A 128 -4.65 5.95 -1.87
N GLN A 129 -3.79 6.93 -2.15
CA GLN A 129 -3.80 7.68 -3.40
C GLN A 129 -3.38 6.79 -4.59
N GLN A 130 -2.36 5.96 -4.43
CA GLN A 130 -1.81 5.11 -5.50
C GLN A 130 -2.56 3.77 -5.63
N HIS A 131 -3.01 3.22 -4.51
CA HIS A 131 -3.66 1.92 -4.35
C HIS A 131 -4.94 2.07 -3.51
N PRO A 132 -6.03 2.59 -4.10
CA PRO A 132 -7.30 2.78 -3.37
C PRO A 132 -7.88 1.49 -2.78
N ASP A 133 -7.50 0.35 -3.36
CA ASP A 133 -7.91 -1.01 -3.02
C ASP A 133 -7.00 -1.71 -2.00
N ALA A 134 -5.92 -1.06 -1.53
CA ALA A 134 -5.03 -1.61 -0.52
C ALA A 134 -5.82 -2.08 0.72
N ARG A 135 -5.57 -3.29 1.21
CA ARG A 135 -6.25 -3.82 2.40
C ARG A 135 -5.41 -3.64 3.65
N SER A 136 -6.02 -3.89 4.80
CA SER A 136 -5.29 -4.03 6.04
C SER A 136 -4.86 -5.49 6.26
N ALA A 137 -3.73 -5.70 6.91
CA ALA A 137 -3.29 -7.01 7.40
C ALA A 137 -4.20 -7.56 8.52
N THR A 138 -5.13 -6.74 9.02
CA THR A 138 -6.08 -7.10 10.06
C THR A 138 -7.51 -6.89 9.57
N TYR A 139 -8.45 -7.69 10.07
CA TYR A 139 -9.86 -7.61 9.68
C TYR A 139 -10.48 -6.22 9.92
N VAL A 140 -10.07 -5.54 11.01
CA VAL A 140 -10.47 -4.18 11.31
C VAL A 140 -9.24 -3.28 11.20
N GLU A 141 -9.22 -2.41 10.19
CA GLU A 141 -8.15 -1.44 10.04
C GLU A 141 -7.99 -0.60 11.32
N ALA A 142 -6.78 -0.62 11.86
CA ALA A 142 -6.44 0.13 13.06
C ALA A 142 -6.64 1.63 12.83
N TYR A 143 -7.16 2.31 13.85
CA TYR A 143 -7.37 3.74 13.80
C TYR A 143 -6.93 4.43 15.10
N PRO A 144 -6.01 5.43 15.07
CA PRO A 144 -5.36 6.05 13.91
C PRO A 144 -4.58 5.07 13.02
N PRO A 145 -4.35 5.41 11.73
CA PRO A 145 -3.72 4.49 10.80
C PRO A 145 -2.29 4.19 11.23
N ARG A 146 -1.82 3.00 10.90
CA ARG A 146 -0.44 2.58 11.09
C ARG A 146 0.05 1.88 9.82
N LEU A 147 1.23 2.26 9.35
CA LEU A 147 1.78 1.74 8.10
C LEU A 147 2.03 0.23 8.12
N ASP A 148 2.33 -0.32 9.29
CA ASP A 148 2.57 -1.75 9.48
C ASP A 148 1.31 -2.60 9.25
N ASN A 149 0.13 -1.97 9.29
CA ASN A 149 -1.15 -2.63 9.07
C ASN A 149 -1.72 -2.42 7.67
N ILE A 150 -1.08 -1.64 6.79
CA ILE A 150 -1.57 -1.39 5.43
C ILE A 150 -0.73 -2.17 4.43
N LEU A 151 -1.40 -3.06 3.69
CA LEU A 151 -0.79 -3.93 2.71
C LEU A 151 -0.75 -3.26 1.34
N VAL A 152 0.47 -2.99 0.89
CA VAL A 152 0.79 -2.32 -0.37
C VAL A 152 0.97 -3.37 -1.46
N PRO A 153 0.12 -3.35 -2.52
CA PRO A 153 0.31 -4.23 -3.65
C PRO A 153 1.63 -3.92 -4.35
N THR A 154 2.55 -4.89 -4.34
CA THR A 154 3.92 -4.77 -4.83
C THR A 154 4.18 -5.82 -5.89
N GLY A 155 4.66 -5.38 -7.05
CA GLY A 155 5.12 -6.28 -8.11
C GLY A 155 6.54 -6.74 -7.85
N ILE A 156 6.78 -8.04 -7.89
CA ILE A 156 8.11 -8.63 -7.71
C ILE A 156 8.46 -9.51 -8.91
N GLU A 157 9.74 -9.48 -9.29
CA GLU A 157 10.30 -10.33 -10.34
C GLU A 157 11.11 -11.46 -9.69
N VAL A 158 10.62 -12.69 -9.77
CA VAL A 158 11.29 -13.88 -9.25
C VAL A 158 11.85 -14.68 -10.44
N GLY A 159 13.07 -14.36 -10.86
CA GLY A 159 13.65 -14.86 -12.11
C GLY A 159 12.89 -14.30 -13.31
N ASP A 160 12.40 -15.18 -14.20
CA ASP A 160 11.60 -14.76 -15.37
C ASP A 160 10.09 -14.63 -15.09
N TRP A 161 9.68 -14.61 -13.82
CA TRP A 161 8.27 -14.59 -13.43
C TRP A 161 7.92 -13.32 -12.68
N TYR A 162 6.72 -12.80 -12.92
CA TYR A 162 6.19 -11.63 -12.22
C TYR A 162 5.06 -12.08 -11.29
N LEU A 163 5.14 -11.70 -10.01
CA LEU A 163 4.10 -11.95 -9.02
C LEU A 163 3.67 -10.62 -8.40
N ARG A 164 2.36 -10.44 -8.22
CA ARG A 164 1.82 -9.34 -7.42
C ARG A 164 1.53 -9.89 -6.02
N ILE A 165 2.22 -9.34 -5.04
CA ILE A 165 2.08 -9.69 -3.62
C ILE A 165 1.69 -8.45 -2.83
N ASN A 166 1.36 -8.60 -1.54
CA ASN A 166 1.10 -7.46 -0.68
C ASN A 166 2.10 -7.42 0.49
N VAL A 167 2.72 -6.25 0.70
CA VAL A 167 3.71 -6.03 1.76
C VAL A 167 3.30 -4.84 2.63
N PRO A 168 3.52 -4.88 3.96
CA PRO A 168 3.25 -3.73 4.81
C PRO A 168 3.98 -2.47 4.36
N GLY A 169 3.34 -1.31 4.53
CA GLY A 169 3.88 -0.01 4.11
C GLY A 169 5.14 0.44 4.83
N ILE A 170 5.58 -0.30 5.86
CA ILE A 170 6.84 -0.06 6.60
C ILE A 170 8.09 -0.64 5.91
N TYR A 171 7.93 -1.54 4.94
CA TYR A 171 9.07 -2.17 4.27
C TYR A 171 9.57 -1.30 3.13
N GLY A 172 10.86 -1.28 2.84
CA GLY A 172 11.45 -0.53 1.73
C GLY A 172 11.92 -1.45 0.60
N THR A 173 12.60 -0.86 -0.38
CA THR A 173 13.16 -1.54 -1.56
C THR A 173 14.10 -2.66 -1.15
N LYS A 174 14.94 -2.44 -0.13
CA LYS A 174 15.86 -3.46 0.37
C LYS A 174 15.11 -4.67 0.94
N ASP A 175 14.08 -4.43 1.74
CA ASP A 175 13.29 -5.51 2.33
C ASP A 175 12.54 -6.32 1.26
N ILE A 176 12.05 -5.64 0.21
CA ILE A 176 11.43 -6.29 -0.96
C ILE A 176 12.45 -7.15 -1.74
N GLN A 177 13.70 -6.71 -1.84
CA GLN A 177 14.77 -7.50 -2.47
C GLN A 177 15.05 -8.77 -1.66
N ASP A 178 15.21 -8.64 -0.33
CA ASP A 178 15.42 -9.78 0.58
C ASP A 178 14.23 -10.77 0.51
N LEU A 179 12.99 -10.27 0.41
CA LEU A 179 11.80 -11.09 0.18
C LEU A 179 11.85 -11.81 -1.17
N THR A 180 12.30 -11.13 -2.23
CA THR A 180 12.39 -11.71 -3.58
C THR A 180 13.36 -12.90 -3.60
N GLU A 181 14.49 -12.79 -2.89
CA GLU A 181 15.43 -13.90 -2.70
C GLU A 181 14.77 -15.07 -1.96
N THR A 182 14.09 -14.77 -0.84
CA THR A 182 13.37 -15.76 -0.02
C THR A 182 12.32 -16.53 -0.84
N LEU A 183 11.51 -15.83 -1.64
CA LEU A 183 10.50 -16.45 -2.51
C LEU A 183 11.13 -17.27 -3.65
N GLY A 184 12.32 -16.88 -4.10
CA GLY A 184 13.15 -17.68 -5.01
C GLY A 184 13.57 -19.02 -4.40
N GLU A 185 14.03 -19.01 -3.14
CA GLU A 185 14.43 -20.22 -2.40
C GLU A 185 13.25 -21.16 -2.16
N LEU A 186 12.08 -20.61 -1.83
CA LEU A 186 10.83 -21.35 -1.68
C LEU A 186 10.28 -21.93 -2.98
N SER A 187 10.92 -21.66 -4.13
CA SER A 187 10.51 -22.18 -5.44
C SER A 187 9.06 -21.83 -5.81
N VAL A 188 8.57 -20.65 -5.38
CA VAL A 188 7.20 -20.16 -5.60
C VAL A 188 6.74 -20.27 -7.06
N LYS A 189 7.67 -20.11 -8.01
CA LYS A 189 7.42 -20.30 -9.45
C LYS A 189 6.82 -21.67 -9.81
N ARG A 190 7.03 -22.71 -8.99
CA ARG A 190 6.55 -24.07 -9.24
C ARG A 190 5.35 -24.46 -8.38
N ASP A 191 4.95 -23.61 -7.44
CA ASP A 191 3.86 -23.88 -6.51
C ASP A 191 2.68 -22.93 -6.79
N ALA A 192 1.70 -23.42 -7.53
CA ALA A 192 0.51 -22.66 -7.88
C ALA A 192 -0.36 -22.33 -6.64
N ALA A 193 -0.40 -23.20 -5.63
CA ALA A 193 -1.15 -22.93 -4.40
C ALA A 193 -0.53 -21.78 -3.62
N LEU A 194 0.80 -21.78 -3.48
CA LEU A 194 1.52 -20.69 -2.81
C LEU A 194 1.39 -19.37 -3.56
N ARG A 195 1.42 -19.38 -4.90
CA ARG A 195 1.16 -18.17 -5.70
C ARG A 195 -0.25 -17.64 -5.51
N ALA A 196 -1.25 -18.52 -5.55
CA ALA A 196 -2.64 -18.16 -5.30
C ALA A 196 -2.80 -17.52 -3.91
N TYR A 197 -2.19 -18.11 -2.89
CA TYR A 197 -2.19 -17.58 -1.52
C TYR A 197 -1.56 -16.18 -1.43
N LEU A 198 -0.38 -15.98 -2.03
CA LEU A 198 0.32 -14.69 -2.00
C LEU A 198 -0.37 -13.59 -2.82
N SER A 199 -1.26 -13.98 -3.74
CA SER A 199 -2.07 -13.03 -4.52
C SER A 199 -3.27 -12.47 -3.74
N LEU A 200 -3.64 -13.09 -2.62
CA LEU A 200 -4.76 -12.64 -1.80
C LEU A 200 -4.47 -11.24 -1.23
N PRO A 201 -5.46 -10.33 -1.27
CA PRO A 201 -5.27 -8.91 -0.97
C PRO A 201 -4.96 -8.61 0.51
N ASP A 202 -5.31 -9.51 1.42
CA ASP A 202 -5.08 -9.48 2.88
C ASP A 202 -3.88 -10.34 3.32
N THR A 203 -3.23 -11.08 2.41
CA THR A 203 -2.03 -11.84 2.73
C THR A 203 -0.83 -10.91 2.89
N ASN A 204 -0.22 -10.95 4.08
CA ASN A 204 1.04 -10.27 4.37
C ASN A 204 2.22 -11.16 3.94
N ALA A 205 2.87 -10.83 2.82
CA ALA A 205 4.04 -11.56 2.35
C ALA A 205 5.30 -11.39 3.24
N MET A 206 5.26 -10.53 4.27
CA MET A 206 6.35 -10.27 5.21
C MET A 206 6.03 -10.75 6.64
N SER A 207 5.07 -11.67 6.82
CA SER A 207 4.66 -12.19 8.13
C SER A 207 5.76 -12.97 8.89
N GLY A 208 6.86 -13.30 8.21
CA GLY A 208 8.02 -13.99 8.77
C GLY A 208 8.05 -15.47 8.42
N ASP A 209 6.96 -16.20 8.66
CA ASP A 209 6.82 -17.62 8.29
C ASP A 209 5.68 -17.83 7.29
N ILE A 210 5.92 -17.38 6.06
CA ILE A 210 4.96 -17.43 4.95
C ILE A 210 4.45 -18.86 4.72
N MET A 211 5.33 -19.86 4.91
CA MET A 211 4.97 -21.26 4.68
C MET A 211 4.03 -21.79 5.76
N GLN A 212 4.27 -21.44 7.02
CA GLN A 212 3.36 -21.79 8.10
C GLN A 212 1.99 -21.14 7.89
N ASP A 213 1.95 -19.84 7.58
CA ASP A 213 0.68 -19.14 7.33
C ASP A 213 -0.07 -19.73 6.12
N PHE A 214 0.65 -20.04 5.04
CA PHE A 214 0.09 -20.74 3.89
C PHE A 214 -0.53 -22.08 4.29
N HIS A 215 0.16 -22.89 5.08
CA HIS A 215 -0.34 -24.19 5.51
C HIS A 215 -1.52 -24.09 6.47
N ASP A 216 -1.56 -23.06 7.32
CA ASP A 216 -2.66 -22.84 8.26
C ASP A 216 -3.94 -22.37 7.54
N CYS A 217 -3.80 -21.62 6.43
CA CYS A 217 -4.92 -21.14 5.64
C CYS A 217 -5.36 -22.11 4.53
N TYR A 218 -4.46 -22.89 3.95
CA TYR A 218 -4.75 -23.71 2.76
C TYR A 218 -5.65 -24.90 3.06
N LEU A 219 -6.75 -25.02 2.30
CA LEU A 219 -7.73 -26.10 2.46
C LEU A 219 -7.63 -27.16 1.38
N GLY A 220 -7.44 -26.75 0.13
CA GLY A 220 -7.48 -27.69 -0.98
C GLY A 220 -7.53 -27.05 -2.35
N VAL A 221 -7.63 -27.93 -3.35
CA VAL A 221 -7.67 -27.58 -4.77
C VAL A 221 -8.79 -28.35 -5.47
N PHE A 222 -9.56 -27.66 -6.29
CA PHE A 222 -10.72 -28.19 -7.01
C PHE A 222 -10.58 -27.92 -8.51
N ALA A 223 -11.27 -28.70 -9.34
CA ALA A 223 -11.23 -28.51 -10.79
C ALA A 223 -12.09 -27.32 -11.24
N THR A 224 -13.17 -27.01 -10.50
CA THR A 224 -14.10 -25.95 -10.85
C THR A 224 -14.62 -25.22 -9.61
N PHE A 225 -15.14 -24.01 -9.82
CA PHE A 225 -15.82 -23.26 -8.75
C PHE A 225 -17.03 -24.03 -8.21
N GLU A 226 -17.81 -24.68 -9.08
CA GLU A 226 -19.00 -25.43 -8.66
C GLU A 226 -18.63 -26.57 -7.70
N GLU A 227 -17.58 -27.34 -8.01
CA GLU A 227 -17.08 -28.40 -7.15
C GLU A 227 -16.60 -27.86 -5.79
N ALA A 228 -15.85 -26.74 -5.79
CA ALA A 228 -15.40 -26.11 -4.56
C ALA A 228 -16.59 -25.62 -3.70
N ILE A 229 -17.59 -24.94 -4.29
CA ILE A 229 -18.77 -24.48 -3.56
C ILE A 229 -19.61 -25.66 -3.07
N HIS A 230 -19.73 -26.72 -3.87
CA HIS A 230 -20.47 -27.92 -3.49
C HIS A 230 -19.90 -28.56 -2.22
N GLU A 231 -18.58 -28.71 -2.16
CA GLU A 231 -17.87 -29.24 -1.00
C GLU A 231 -17.96 -28.28 0.20
N LEU A 232 -17.59 -27.00 0.03
CA LEU A 232 -17.50 -26.03 1.13
C LEU A 232 -18.85 -25.68 1.75
N ALA A 233 -19.93 -25.73 0.96
CA ALA A 233 -21.27 -25.51 1.47
C ALA A 233 -21.93 -26.79 2.02
N GLU A 234 -21.22 -27.92 1.99
CA GLU A 234 -21.69 -29.24 2.43
C GLU A 234 -23.02 -29.61 1.76
N VAL A 235 -23.10 -29.38 0.44
CA VAL A 235 -24.36 -29.52 -0.32
C VAL A 235 -24.96 -30.91 -0.13
N ASP A 236 -24.15 -31.96 -0.25
CA ASP A 236 -24.57 -33.36 -0.01
C ASP A 236 -25.24 -33.58 1.35
N GLU A 237 -24.77 -32.92 2.41
CA GLU A 237 -25.36 -33.03 3.75
C GLU A 237 -26.70 -32.29 3.82
N ARG A 238 -26.76 -31.09 3.25
CA ARG A 238 -28.01 -30.32 3.15
C ARG A 238 -29.06 -31.05 2.32
N GLU A 239 -28.68 -31.66 1.19
CA GLU A 239 -29.60 -32.46 0.38
C GLU A 239 -30.17 -33.61 1.21
N ARG A 240 -29.30 -34.33 1.93
CA ARG A 240 -29.68 -35.46 2.80
C ARG A 240 -30.65 -35.03 3.89
N ASP A 241 -30.43 -33.88 4.52
CA ASP A 241 -31.32 -33.33 5.54
C ASP A 241 -32.69 -32.97 4.99
N VAL A 242 -32.75 -32.36 3.80
CA VAL A 242 -34.00 -32.02 3.12
C VAL A 242 -34.78 -33.28 2.75
N PHE A 243 -34.12 -34.30 2.19
CA PHE A 243 -34.77 -35.57 1.86
C PHE A 243 -35.29 -36.30 3.11
N THR A 244 -34.51 -36.31 4.19
CA THR A 244 -34.94 -36.89 5.48
C THR A 244 -36.17 -36.18 6.02
N TYR A 245 -36.18 -34.83 6.00
CA TYR A 245 -37.32 -34.03 6.44
C TYR A 245 -38.59 -34.28 5.59
N ALA A 246 -38.42 -34.45 4.28
CA ALA A 246 -39.51 -34.74 3.35
C ALA A 246 -40.11 -36.13 3.59
N GLU A 247 -39.26 -37.14 3.77
CA GLU A 247 -39.66 -38.52 4.07
C GLU A 247 -40.50 -38.59 5.36
N ASP A 248 -40.04 -37.94 6.44
CA ASP A 248 -40.73 -37.86 7.74
C ASP A 248 -42.16 -37.30 7.63
N ARG A 249 -42.42 -36.47 6.62
CA ARG A 249 -43.71 -35.80 6.38
C ARG A 249 -44.46 -36.33 5.18
N GLN A 250 -43.97 -37.39 4.54
CA GLN A 250 -44.55 -37.97 3.33
C GLN A 250 -44.68 -36.95 2.19
N LEU A 251 -43.74 -35.99 2.11
CA LEU A 251 -43.62 -35.07 0.99
C LEU A 251 -42.82 -35.73 -0.13
N VAL A 252 -43.21 -35.50 -1.38
CA VAL A 252 -42.49 -36.02 -2.55
C VAL A 252 -41.62 -34.90 -3.12
N ILE A 253 -40.31 -35.09 -3.06
CA ILE A 253 -39.31 -34.24 -3.71
C ILE A 253 -38.54 -35.14 -4.67
N GLU A 254 -38.65 -34.85 -5.98
CA GLU A 254 -38.00 -35.67 -7.02
C GLU A 254 -36.58 -35.20 -7.34
N GLN A 255 -36.33 -33.90 -7.21
CA GLN A 255 -35.03 -33.29 -7.50
C GLN A 255 -34.84 -32.05 -6.62
N MET A 256 -33.62 -31.88 -6.11
CA MET A 256 -33.16 -30.63 -5.55
C MET A 256 -32.16 -30.00 -6.52
N ASN A 257 -32.28 -28.70 -6.75
CA ASN A 257 -31.32 -27.93 -7.54
C ASN A 257 -30.73 -26.85 -6.63
N PRO A 258 -29.51 -27.05 -6.10
CA PRO A 258 -28.83 -26.05 -5.29
C PRO A 258 -28.67 -24.73 -6.06
N ASP A 259 -28.93 -23.62 -5.38
CA ASP A 259 -28.63 -22.28 -5.90
C ASP A 259 -27.16 -21.96 -5.63
N TYR A 260 -26.28 -22.34 -6.56
CA TYR A 260 -24.84 -22.13 -6.42
C TYR A 260 -24.42 -20.64 -6.37
N GLU A 261 -25.25 -19.72 -6.88
CA GLU A 261 -24.98 -18.29 -6.76
C GLU A 261 -25.15 -17.85 -5.30
N ALA A 262 -26.27 -18.24 -4.66
CA ALA A 262 -26.52 -17.95 -3.25
C ALA A 262 -25.52 -18.67 -2.32
N LEU A 263 -25.15 -19.92 -2.64
CA LEU A 263 -24.13 -20.66 -1.88
C LEU A 263 -22.75 -20.02 -2.01
N ARG A 264 -22.40 -19.49 -3.18
CA ARG A 264 -21.14 -18.77 -3.38
C ARG A 264 -21.06 -17.54 -2.49
N GLU A 265 -22.12 -16.76 -2.36
CA GLU A 265 -22.15 -15.61 -1.43
C GLU A 265 -21.92 -16.06 0.00
N GLN A 266 -22.58 -17.15 0.43
CA GLN A 266 -22.39 -17.71 1.77
C GLN A 266 -20.94 -18.19 2.01
N VAL A 267 -20.35 -18.90 1.06
CA VAL A 267 -18.97 -19.41 1.17
C VAL A 267 -17.95 -18.27 1.19
N ALA A 268 -18.20 -17.19 0.42
CA ALA A 268 -17.31 -16.04 0.33
C ALA A 268 -17.13 -15.29 1.67
N ASP A 269 -17.99 -15.50 2.67
CA ASP A 269 -17.82 -14.92 4.00
C ASP A 269 -16.70 -15.59 4.81
N ALA A 270 -16.43 -16.87 4.58
CA ALA A 270 -15.50 -17.67 5.37
C ALA A 270 -14.24 -18.12 4.61
N PHE A 271 -14.29 -18.09 3.28
CA PHE A 271 -13.23 -18.62 2.43
C PHE A 271 -12.86 -17.65 1.31
N ASP A 272 -11.60 -17.69 0.90
CA ASP A 272 -11.13 -17.10 -0.34
C ASP A 272 -10.89 -18.21 -1.38
N LEU A 273 -11.41 -17.97 -2.59
CA LEU A 273 -11.28 -18.86 -3.73
C LEU A 273 -10.51 -18.15 -4.83
N VAL A 274 -9.37 -18.72 -5.21
CA VAL A 274 -8.48 -18.14 -6.22
C VAL A 274 -8.33 -19.11 -7.38
N GLU A 275 -8.57 -18.63 -8.59
CA GLU A 275 -8.34 -19.39 -9.82
C GLU A 275 -6.90 -19.19 -10.29
N GLU A 276 -6.15 -20.28 -10.42
CA GLU A 276 -4.76 -20.29 -10.90
C GLU A 276 -4.54 -21.60 -11.69
N GLU A 277 -3.89 -21.53 -12.85
CA GLU A 277 -3.62 -22.71 -13.71
C GLU A 277 -4.85 -23.62 -13.97
N ASP A 278 -6.01 -23.03 -14.28
CA ASP A 278 -7.29 -23.72 -14.53
C ASP A 278 -7.79 -24.56 -13.33
N ARG A 279 -7.39 -24.20 -12.11
CA ARG A 279 -7.82 -24.84 -10.85
C ARG A 279 -8.24 -23.79 -9.83
N ILE A 280 -9.10 -24.20 -8.90
CA ILE A 280 -9.57 -23.35 -7.80
C ILE A 280 -8.85 -23.75 -6.52
N TYR A 281 -8.07 -22.84 -5.96
CA TYR A 281 -7.41 -22.97 -4.68
C TYR A 281 -8.25 -22.29 -3.60
N VAL A 282 -8.40 -22.96 -2.46
CA VAL A 282 -9.27 -22.49 -1.38
C VAL A 282 -8.46 -22.24 -0.12
N PHE A 283 -8.73 -21.09 0.51
CA PHE A 283 -8.08 -20.63 1.74
C PHE A 283 -9.11 -20.20 2.78
N HIS A 284 -8.80 -20.41 4.06
CA HIS A 284 -9.51 -19.77 5.17
C HIS A 284 -9.15 -18.29 5.27
N LYS A 285 -10.13 -17.48 5.68
CA LYS A 285 -9.97 -16.07 6.06
C LYS A 285 -9.56 -15.86 7.51
#